data_AF-A0A7T5ES62-F1
#
_entry.id   AF-A0A7T5ES62-F1
#
_cell.length_a   1.000
_cell.length_b   1.000
_cell.length_c   1.000
_cell.angle_alpha   90.00
_cell.angle_beta   90.00
_cell.angle_gamma   90.00
#
_symmetry.space_group_name_H-M   'P 1'
#
loop_
_entity.id
_entity.type
_entity.pdbx_description
1 polymer ?
#
loop_
_entity_poly.entity_id
_entity_poly.type
_entity_poly.pdbx_seq_one_letter_code
_entity_poly.pdbx_strand_id
1 'polypeptide(L)'
;MKKQHLGAWLVYHPTRKTSAFGNILVYHDSLSGNQDPYVWNEHFLHTTCHMAQMSPQIGDIILWVSGALDGEQSGFPDFTALFCDLVFIVKEKLYWEDSNHIRMTDSIVDSEYAYNEHYKLCAHDHPYKRRRRFTLKADDKLSFQPQHSDSKLPDIVPHLSREGYRIDVLRQHLVANRGSRPMQIRKSTAEFVIAQLKNECSLLLKGENLQRMRNGRR
;
A
#
# COMPACT_ATOMS: atom_id res chain seq x y z
N MET A 1 -16.94 -24.86 -4.82
CA MET A 1 -17.08 -23.97 -3.64
C MET A 1 -16.60 -22.57 -4.02
N LYS A 2 -17.42 -21.52 -3.88
CA LYS A 2 -16.96 -20.13 -4.04
C LYS A 2 -16.07 -19.80 -2.83
N LYS A 3 -14.84 -19.33 -3.05
CA LYS A 3 -13.98 -18.84 -1.96
C LYS A 3 -14.70 -17.67 -1.27
N GLN A 4 -14.79 -17.72 0.06
CA GLN A 4 -15.35 -16.63 0.85
C GLN A 4 -14.43 -15.40 0.74
N HIS A 5 -15.00 -14.25 0.37
CA HIS A 5 -14.27 -12.98 0.39
C HIS A 5 -14.05 -12.55 1.83
N LEU A 6 -12.79 -12.42 2.26
CA LEU A 6 -12.46 -12.12 3.66
C LEU A 6 -12.45 -10.63 3.99
N GLY A 7 -12.53 -9.74 2.99
CA GLY A 7 -12.67 -8.29 3.17
C GLY A 7 -11.39 -7.54 3.52
N ALA A 8 -10.24 -8.21 3.62
CA ALA A 8 -8.95 -7.57 3.80
C ALA A 8 -7.76 -8.35 3.21
N TRP A 9 -6.65 -7.65 3.01
CA TRP A 9 -5.42 -8.16 2.41
C TRP A 9 -4.19 -7.66 3.15
N LEU A 10 -3.20 -8.53 3.32
CA LEU A 10 -1.81 -8.16 3.57
C LEU A 10 -1.06 -8.17 2.25
N VAL A 11 -0.32 -7.11 1.95
CA VAL A 11 0.49 -6.97 0.74
C VAL A 11 1.91 -6.58 1.13
N TYR A 12 2.87 -7.44 0.78
CA TYR A 12 4.27 -7.19 1.08
C TYR A 12 4.87 -6.22 0.07
N HIS A 13 5.39 -5.10 0.57
CA HIS A 13 6.13 -4.09 -0.15
C HIS A 13 7.64 -4.38 -0.08
N PRO A 14 8.40 -4.25 -1.20
CA PRO A 14 9.85 -4.39 -1.18
C PRO A 14 10.55 -3.21 -0.45
N THR A 15 11.89 -3.15 -0.53
CA THR A 15 12.71 -2.14 0.16
C THR A 15 12.22 -0.72 -0.11
N ARG A 16 11.95 0.00 0.98
CA ARG A 16 11.41 1.37 0.96
C ARG A 16 12.49 2.41 0.75
N LYS A 17 12.08 3.58 0.28
CA LYS A 17 12.85 4.83 0.38
C LYS A 17 12.22 5.73 1.42
N THR A 18 13.02 6.65 1.93
CA THR A 18 12.57 7.67 2.88
C THR A 18 12.99 9.06 2.39
N SER A 19 12.12 10.03 2.65
CA SER A 19 12.40 11.45 2.44
C SER A 19 12.04 12.23 3.70
N ALA A 20 12.94 13.10 4.15
CA ALA A 20 12.67 14.02 5.25
C ALA A 20 12.00 15.30 4.75
N PHE A 21 10.96 15.74 5.47
CA PHE A 21 10.26 17.00 5.27
C PHE A 21 10.15 17.71 6.61
N GLY A 22 11.13 18.56 6.91
CA GLY A 22 11.28 19.13 8.25
C GLY A 22 11.54 18.01 9.27
N ASN A 23 10.66 17.87 10.26
CA ASN A 23 10.72 16.84 11.30
C ASN A 23 9.91 15.57 10.97
N ILE A 24 9.32 15.48 9.77
CA ILE A 24 8.52 14.33 9.35
C ILE A 24 9.34 13.49 8.36
N LEU A 25 9.45 12.19 8.65
CA LEU A 25 9.97 11.22 7.70
C LEU A 25 8.80 10.62 6.92
N VAL A 26 8.88 10.60 5.59
CA VAL A 26 7.86 9.96 4.75
C VAL A 26 8.43 8.70 4.14
N TYR A 27 7.70 7.59 4.25
CA TYR A 27 8.00 6.33 3.59
C TYR A 27 7.32 6.29 2.23
N HIS A 28 8.08 5.91 1.21
CA HIS A 28 7.58 5.82 -0.16
C HIS A 28 8.39 4.81 -0.98
N ASP A 29 7.88 4.47 -2.16
CA ASP A 29 8.66 3.72 -3.15
C ASP A 29 9.71 4.62 -3.82
N SER A 30 10.63 4.09 -4.61
CA SER A 30 11.59 4.89 -5.34
C SER A 30 10.90 5.98 -6.18
N LEU A 31 11.45 7.20 -6.16
CA LEU A 31 10.97 8.28 -7.03
C LEU A 31 11.34 8.04 -8.51
N SER A 32 12.19 7.05 -8.78
CA SER A 32 12.54 6.59 -10.14
C SER A 32 11.67 5.39 -10.52
N GLY A 33 10.48 5.65 -11.04
CA GLY A 33 9.52 4.62 -11.45
C GLY A 33 8.13 4.84 -10.86
N ASN A 34 7.27 3.83 -11.02
CA ASN A 34 5.93 3.83 -10.47
C ASN A 34 5.92 3.86 -8.93
N GLN A 35 5.21 4.81 -8.32
CA GLN A 35 5.21 5.02 -6.87
C GLN A 35 4.03 4.36 -6.12
N ASP A 36 3.49 3.25 -6.62
CA ASP A 36 2.39 2.56 -5.93
C ASP A 36 2.83 1.97 -4.57
N PRO A 37 2.04 2.10 -3.49
CA PRO A 37 0.80 2.89 -3.34
C PRO A 37 1.01 4.34 -2.84
N TYR A 38 2.25 4.76 -2.60
CA TYR A 38 2.64 6.02 -1.96
C TYR A 38 2.66 7.23 -2.89
N VAL A 39 1.67 7.33 -3.78
CA VAL A 39 1.56 8.46 -4.70
C VAL A 39 1.29 9.75 -3.92
N TRP A 40 2.05 10.82 -4.19
CA TRP A 40 1.93 12.15 -3.56
C TRP A 40 0.64 12.88 -3.97
N ASN A 41 -0.49 12.32 -3.57
CA ASN A 41 -1.82 12.74 -3.98
C ASN A 41 -2.80 12.67 -2.79
N GLU A 42 -3.92 13.38 -2.88
CA GLU A 42 -4.96 13.38 -1.83
C GLU A 42 -5.39 11.96 -1.46
N HIS A 43 -5.65 11.13 -2.48
CA HIS A 43 -5.86 9.70 -2.33
C HIS A 43 -4.56 8.94 -2.59
N PHE A 44 -4.23 8.00 -1.71
CA PHE A 44 -3.30 6.93 -2.06
C PHE A 44 -3.89 6.13 -3.22
N LEU A 45 -3.04 5.73 -4.16
CA LEU A 45 -3.46 5.02 -5.37
C LEU A 45 -2.92 3.60 -5.35
N HIS A 46 -3.61 2.68 -6.02
CA HIS A 46 -3.07 1.34 -6.25
C HIS A 46 -3.53 0.78 -7.60
N THR A 47 -2.59 0.55 -8.52
CA THR A 47 -2.88 0.16 -9.91
C THR A 47 -2.04 -1.01 -10.43
N THR A 48 -0.82 -1.20 -9.94
CA THR A 48 0.18 -2.07 -10.56
C THR A 48 0.48 -3.32 -9.73
N CYS A 49 1.30 -3.19 -8.68
CA CYS A 49 1.88 -4.29 -7.90
C CYS A 49 0.78 -5.23 -7.39
N HIS A 50 0.93 -6.54 -7.57
CA HIS A 50 -0.01 -7.55 -7.06
C HIS A 50 -1.49 -7.46 -7.51
N MET A 51 -1.91 -6.46 -8.26
CA MET A 51 -3.32 -6.25 -8.64
C MET A 51 -3.88 -7.39 -9.49
N ALA A 52 -3.03 -8.06 -10.28
CA ALA A 52 -3.40 -9.26 -11.01
C ALA A 52 -3.64 -10.49 -10.11
N GLN A 53 -3.20 -10.46 -8.85
CA GLN A 53 -3.33 -11.53 -7.86
C GLN A 53 -4.45 -11.25 -6.84
N MET A 54 -4.99 -10.03 -6.82
CA MET A 54 -6.03 -9.61 -5.89
C MET A 54 -7.39 -9.46 -6.58
N SER A 55 -8.44 -9.37 -5.78
CA SER A 55 -9.78 -9.00 -6.26
C SER A 55 -10.48 -8.10 -5.24
N PRO A 56 -9.88 -6.94 -4.94
CA PRO A 56 -10.38 -6.05 -3.88
C PRO A 56 -11.72 -5.42 -4.29
N GLN A 57 -12.55 -5.18 -3.28
CA GLN A 57 -13.85 -4.52 -3.38
C GLN A 57 -13.82 -3.18 -2.65
N ILE A 58 -14.76 -2.29 -2.97
CA ILE A 58 -14.98 -1.07 -2.20
C ILE A 58 -15.29 -1.47 -0.75
N GLY A 59 -14.65 -0.80 0.21
CA GLY A 59 -14.72 -1.08 1.63
C GLY A 59 -13.76 -2.17 2.13
N ASP A 60 -12.96 -2.80 1.25
CA ASP A 60 -11.87 -3.67 1.67
C ASP A 60 -10.72 -2.88 2.30
N ILE A 61 -9.96 -3.55 3.15
CA ILE A 61 -8.72 -3.02 3.75
C ILE A 61 -7.52 -3.71 3.11
N ILE A 62 -6.52 -2.93 2.73
CA ILE A 62 -5.21 -3.41 2.29
C ILE A 62 -4.18 -2.85 3.26
N LEU A 63 -3.52 -3.72 4.00
CA LEU A 63 -2.38 -3.37 4.84
C LEU A 63 -1.11 -3.65 4.04
N TRP A 64 -0.44 -2.58 3.64
CA TRP A 64 0.89 -2.67 3.07
C TRP A 64 1.90 -2.83 4.19
N VAL A 65 2.80 -3.80 4.03
CA VAL A 65 3.78 -4.17 5.03
C VAL A 65 5.13 -4.42 4.40
N SER A 66 6.21 -4.26 5.15
CA SER A 66 7.49 -4.90 4.79
C SER A 66 8.22 -5.48 5.99
N GLY A 67 9.19 -6.34 5.70
CA GLY A 67 9.98 -7.04 6.71
C GLY A 67 11.37 -6.47 6.95
N ALA A 68 11.71 -5.31 6.38
CA ALA A 68 12.98 -4.63 6.66
C ALA A 68 12.74 -3.37 7.50
N LEU A 69 13.75 -2.99 8.29
CA LEU A 69 13.87 -1.63 8.82
C LEU A 69 14.39 -0.68 7.73
N ASP A 70 14.40 0.61 8.05
CA ASP A 70 14.72 1.66 7.10
C ASP A 70 16.16 1.56 6.60
N GLY A 71 16.34 1.50 5.28
CA GLY A 71 17.65 1.38 4.66
C GLY A 71 18.29 -0.01 4.76
N GLU A 72 17.61 -0.99 5.36
CA GLU A 72 18.09 -2.37 5.41
C GLU A 72 17.62 -3.19 4.18
N GLN A 73 18.35 -4.26 3.88
CA GLN A 73 17.88 -5.24 2.89
C GLN A 73 16.58 -5.86 3.37
N SER A 74 15.67 -6.09 2.42
CA SER A 74 14.41 -6.79 2.67
C SER A 74 14.66 -8.06 3.47
N GLY A 75 14.07 -8.16 4.66
CA GLY A 75 14.08 -9.41 5.44
C GLY A 75 13.29 -10.54 4.78
N PHE A 76 12.78 -10.35 3.56
CA PHE A 76 12.02 -11.34 2.81
C PHE A 76 12.92 -12.44 2.22
N PRO A 77 12.52 -13.72 2.26
CA PRO A 77 11.24 -14.25 2.75
C PRO A 77 11.18 -14.49 4.28
N ASP A 78 12.31 -14.39 4.98
CA ASP A 78 12.49 -14.84 6.37
C ASP A 78 12.26 -13.76 7.44
N PHE A 79 11.31 -12.86 7.20
CA PHE A 79 11.08 -11.69 8.04
C PHE A 79 10.61 -12.09 9.44
N THR A 80 11.14 -11.46 10.49
CA THR A 80 10.71 -11.69 11.89
C THR A 80 9.70 -10.65 12.36
N ALA A 81 9.62 -9.52 11.66
CA ALA A 81 8.69 -8.42 11.87
C ALA A 81 7.98 -8.07 10.55
N LEU A 82 6.83 -7.41 10.63
CA LEU A 82 6.13 -6.80 9.50
C LEU A 82 5.74 -5.38 9.89
N PHE A 83 6.50 -4.41 9.39
CA PHE A 83 6.24 -3.01 9.61
C PHE A 83 5.11 -2.54 8.71
N CYS A 84 4.04 -1.98 9.29
CA CYS A 84 2.91 -1.47 8.51
C CYS A 84 3.24 -0.11 7.90
N ASP A 85 3.28 -0.09 6.58
CA ASP A 85 3.61 1.09 5.81
C ASP A 85 2.42 1.98 5.53
N LEU A 86 1.32 1.36 5.10
CA LEU A 86 0.12 2.04 4.68
C LEU A 86 -1.09 1.20 5.03
N VAL A 87 -2.01 1.83 5.76
CA VAL A 87 -3.39 1.39 5.87
C VAL A 87 -4.14 2.00 4.69
N PHE A 88 -4.56 1.16 3.74
CA PHE A 88 -5.31 1.57 2.55
C PHE A 88 -6.74 1.03 2.65
N ILE A 89 -7.73 1.90 2.84
CA ILE A 89 -9.14 1.52 2.79
C ILE A 89 -9.68 1.85 1.40
N VAL A 90 -10.18 0.85 0.67
CA VAL A 90 -10.64 1.04 -0.70
C VAL A 90 -11.93 1.85 -0.72
N LYS A 91 -11.90 3.08 -1.23
CA LYS A 91 -13.09 3.92 -1.42
C LYS A 91 -13.63 3.83 -2.83
N GLU A 92 -12.74 3.79 -3.82
CA GLU A 92 -13.12 3.70 -5.22
C GLU A 92 -12.34 2.60 -5.93
N LYS A 93 -12.98 2.03 -6.95
CA LYS A 93 -12.38 1.08 -7.88
C LYS A 93 -12.77 1.46 -9.30
N LEU A 94 -11.84 2.10 -10.00
CA LEU A 94 -12.09 2.69 -11.30
C LEU A 94 -11.37 1.87 -12.36
N TYR A 95 -12.12 1.42 -13.36
CA TYR A 95 -11.54 0.63 -14.44
C TYR A 95 -11.09 1.52 -15.59
N TRP A 96 -9.93 1.21 -16.14
CA TRP A 96 -9.39 1.93 -17.28
C TRP A 96 -10.19 1.57 -18.53
N GLU A 97 -10.22 2.50 -19.48
CA GLU A 97 -10.79 2.26 -20.81
C GLU A 97 -9.86 1.33 -21.61
N ASP A 98 -8.58 1.70 -21.70
CA ASP A 98 -7.52 0.84 -22.22
C ASP A 98 -6.64 0.33 -21.07
N SER A 99 -6.31 -0.97 -21.09
CA SER A 99 -5.57 -1.60 -19.99
C SER A 99 -4.11 -1.17 -19.89
N ASN A 100 -3.53 -0.55 -20.92
CA ASN A 100 -2.14 -0.09 -20.91
C ASN A 100 -1.98 1.33 -21.45
N HIS A 101 -3.07 2.03 -21.75
CA HIS A 101 -3.02 3.40 -22.19
C HIS A 101 -3.97 4.26 -21.34
N ILE A 102 -3.48 5.40 -20.90
CA ILE A 102 -4.22 6.37 -20.09
C ILE A 102 -3.78 7.76 -20.49
N ARG A 103 -4.75 8.64 -20.68
CA ARG A 103 -4.51 10.05 -21.02
C ARG A 103 -4.63 10.89 -19.75
N MET A 104 -3.88 11.98 -19.70
CA MET A 104 -3.95 12.97 -18.62
C MET A 104 -5.40 13.46 -18.37
N THR A 105 -6.21 13.51 -19.43
CA THR A 105 -7.61 13.99 -19.40
C THR A 105 -8.62 12.93 -18.97
N ASP A 106 -8.22 11.67 -18.77
CA ASP A 106 -9.15 10.63 -18.36
C ASP A 106 -9.58 10.88 -16.91
N SER A 107 -10.88 10.76 -16.63
CA SER A 107 -11.50 11.13 -15.32
C SER A 107 -10.93 10.37 -14.11
N ILE A 108 -10.26 9.25 -14.34
CA ILE A 108 -9.57 8.48 -13.31
C ILE A 108 -8.31 9.21 -12.79
N VAL A 109 -7.69 10.05 -13.61
CA VAL A 109 -6.43 10.75 -13.30
C VAL A 109 -6.70 11.92 -12.36
N ASP A 110 -6.06 11.89 -11.20
CA ASP A 110 -6.29 12.85 -10.10
C ASP A 110 -5.56 14.18 -10.32
N SER A 111 -4.35 14.14 -10.86
CA SER A 111 -3.48 15.31 -11.02
C SER A 111 -2.36 15.03 -12.01
N GLU A 112 -1.69 16.10 -12.46
CA GLU A 112 -0.49 16.00 -13.30
C GLU A 112 0.64 15.20 -12.63
N TYR A 113 0.83 15.35 -11.32
CA TYR A 113 1.83 14.58 -10.58
C TYR A 113 1.48 13.10 -10.55
N ALA A 114 0.24 12.76 -10.20
CA ALA A 114 -0.22 11.37 -10.21
C ALA A 114 -0.13 10.76 -11.62
N TYR A 115 -0.41 11.54 -12.68
CA TYR A 115 -0.23 11.06 -14.04
C TYR A 115 1.21 10.69 -14.34
N ASN A 116 2.14 11.61 -14.02
CA ASN A 116 3.55 11.49 -14.37
C ASN A 116 4.29 10.44 -13.55
N GLU A 117 3.93 10.28 -12.27
CA GLU A 117 4.68 9.43 -11.32
C GLU A 117 4.00 8.06 -11.10
N HIS A 118 2.82 7.84 -11.68
CA HIS A 118 2.04 6.62 -11.45
C HIS A 118 1.33 6.12 -12.72
N TYR A 119 0.36 6.89 -13.25
CA TYR A 119 -0.50 6.38 -14.33
C TYR A 119 0.26 6.11 -15.65
N LYS A 120 1.06 7.05 -16.13
CA LYS A 120 1.73 6.91 -17.45
C LYS A 120 2.80 5.80 -17.47
N LEU A 121 3.32 5.43 -16.30
CA LEU A 121 4.38 4.43 -16.16
C LEU A 121 3.85 3.00 -16.21
N CYS A 122 2.54 2.80 -15.99
CA CYS A 122 1.90 1.48 -15.94
C CYS A 122 2.14 0.61 -17.19
N ALA A 123 2.20 1.23 -18.38
CA ALA A 123 2.43 0.54 -19.64
C ALA A 123 3.84 -0.05 -19.77
N HIS A 124 4.82 0.63 -19.15
CA HIS A 124 6.23 0.28 -19.23
C HIS A 124 6.63 -0.65 -18.09
N ASP A 125 6.25 -0.32 -16.86
CA ASP A 125 6.69 -1.05 -15.67
C ASP A 125 5.87 -2.33 -15.46
N HIS A 126 4.57 -2.29 -15.77
CA HIS A 126 3.64 -3.37 -15.41
C HIS A 126 2.59 -3.67 -16.50
N PRO A 127 2.97 -3.96 -17.76
CA PRO A 127 2.01 -4.16 -18.84
C PRO A 127 1.07 -5.35 -18.59
N TYR A 128 -0.24 -5.12 -18.77
CA TYR A 128 -1.28 -6.13 -18.67
C TYR A 128 -1.57 -6.74 -20.03
N LYS A 129 -1.51 -8.07 -20.13
CA LYS A 129 -1.75 -8.78 -21.40
C LYS A 129 -3.21 -9.18 -21.63
N ARG A 130 -4.00 -9.39 -20.58
CA ARG A 130 -5.33 -10.02 -20.68
C ARG A 130 -6.42 -9.45 -19.76
N ARG A 131 -6.06 -8.85 -18.63
CA ARG A 131 -7.03 -8.36 -17.65
C ARG A 131 -7.28 -6.88 -17.87
N ARG A 132 -8.52 -6.44 -17.63
CA ARG A 132 -8.83 -5.01 -17.56
C ARG A 132 -8.11 -4.41 -16.36
N ARG A 133 -7.34 -3.34 -16.60
CA ARG A 133 -6.69 -2.59 -15.52
C ARG A 133 -7.73 -1.80 -14.73
N PHE A 134 -7.49 -1.67 -13.44
CA PHE A 134 -8.23 -0.77 -12.58
C PHE A 134 -7.27 -0.08 -11.61
N THR A 135 -7.65 1.11 -11.16
CA THR A 135 -7.01 1.82 -10.06
C THR A 135 -7.94 1.82 -8.87
N LEU A 136 -7.40 1.49 -7.71
CA LEU A 136 -8.05 1.73 -6.44
C LEU A 136 -7.66 3.12 -5.96
N LYS A 137 -8.63 3.85 -5.42
CA LYS A 137 -8.39 5.08 -4.67
C LYS A 137 -8.74 4.85 -3.21
N ALA A 138 -7.82 5.22 -2.34
CA ALA A 138 -7.98 5.05 -0.91
C ALA A 138 -8.97 6.09 -0.35
N ASP A 139 -9.65 5.74 0.73
CA ASP A 139 -10.40 6.71 1.52
C ASP A 139 -9.41 7.69 2.16
N ASP A 140 -9.49 8.95 1.74
CA ASP A 140 -8.65 10.08 2.14
C ASP A 140 -8.69 10.33 3.66
N LYS A 141 -9.81 10.02 4.31
CA LYS A 141 -10.01 10.24 5.74
C LYS A 141 -9.56 9.05 6.57
N LEU A 142 -9.78 7.83 6.05
CA LEU A 142 -9.55 6.61 6.82
C LEU A 142 -8.20 5.95 6.57
N SER A 143 -7.57 6.21 5.43
CA SER A 143 -6.26 5.64 5.05
C SER A 143 -5.12 6.49 5.61
N PHE A 144 -3.97 5.89 5.92
CA PHE A 144 -2.82 6.61 6.49
C PHE A 144 -1.54 5.77 6.52
N GLN A 145 -0.38 6.43 6.54
CA GLN A 145 0.88 5.82 6.98
C GLN A 145 1.05 6.01 8.50
N PRO A 146 1.11 4.93 9.29
CA PRO A 146 1.28 5.02 10.74
C PRO A 146 2.74 5.18 11.14
N GLN A 147 3.02 6.07 12.12
CA GLN A 147 4.36 6.25 12.66
C GLN A 147 4.34 6.49 14.18
N HIS A 148 5.34 5.93 14.86
CA HIS A 148 5.67 6.27 16.24
C HIS A 148 6.28 7.68 16.34
N SER A 149 6.51 8.14 17.57
CA SER A 149 7.04 9.48 17.84
C SER A 149 8.47 9.67 17.35
N ASP A 150 9.22 8.59 17.15
CA ASP A 150 10.55 8.57 16.55
C ASP A 150 10.51 8.40 15.02
N SER A 151 9.34 8.61 14.40
CA SER A 151 9.06 8.43 12.97
C SER A 151 9.17 7.00 12.44
N LYS A 152 9.45 5.99 13.29
CA LYS A 152 9.52 4.60 12.84
C LYS A 152 8.14 4.01 12.59
N LEU A 153 8.09 3.06 11.66
CA LEU A 153 6.90 2.27 11.39
C LEU A 153 6.64 1.22 12.49
N PRO A 154 5.37 0.96 12.82
CA PRO A 154 4.98 -0.04 13.81
C PRO A 154 5.05 -1.47 13.25
N ASP A 155 5.62 -2.40 14.01
CA ASP A 155 5.52 -3.84 13.72
C ASP A 155 4.13 -4.38 14.08
N ILE A 156 3.46 -4.99 13.10
CA ILE A 156 2.10 -5.54 13.27
C ILE A 156 2.07 -7.05 13.49
N VAL A 157 3.21 -7.75 13.49
CA VAL A 157 3.26 -9.20 13.78
C VAL A 157 2.65 -9.54 15.15
N PRO A 158 2.90 -8.77 16.25
CA PRO A 158 2.26 -9.04 17.53
C PRO A 158 0.73 -8.96 17.47
N HIS A 159 0.19 -7.99 16.73
CA HIS A 159 -1.26 -7.77 16.57
C HIS A 159 -1.90 -8.88 15.73
N LEU A 160 -1.26 -9.25 14.62
CA LEU A 160 -1.68 -10.36 13.78
C LEU A 160 -1.64 -11.70 14.52
N SER A 161 -0.64 -11.91 15.37
CA SER A 161 -0.49 -13.15 16.16
C SER A 161 -1.62 -13.33 17.18
N ARG A 162 -2.11 -12.24 17.80
CA ARG A 162 -3.29 -12.27 18.69
C ARG A 162 -4.55 -12.73 17.97
N GLU A 163 -4.64 -12.45 16.67
CA GLU A 163 -5.73 -12.84 15.78
C GLU A 163 -5.49 -14.21 15.10
N GLY A 164 -4.47 -14.95 15.52
CA GLY A 164 -4.18 -16.31 15.06
C GLY A 164 -3.23 -16.40 13.86
N TYR A 165 -2.68 -15.29 13.38
CA TYR A 165 -1.72 -15.27 12.27
C TYR A 165 -0.28 -15.32 12.79
N ARG A 166 0.22 -16.53 13.05
CA ARG A 166 1.62 -16.76 13.45
C ARG A 166 2.60 -16.37 12.35
N ILE A 167 3.84 -16.02 12.73
CA ILE A 167 4.89 -15.59 11.79
C ILE A 167 5.22 -16.63 10.71
N ASP A 168 5.24 -17.92 11.05
CA ASP A 168 5.50 -19.00 10.09
C ASP A 168 4.38 -19.13 9.06
N VAL A 169 3.12 -18.96 9.49
CA VAL A 169 1.96 -18.90 8.60
C VAL A 169 2.06 -17.67 7.69
N LEU A 170 2.41 -16.51 8.23
CA LEU A 170 2.59 -15.28 7.44
C LEU A 170 3.65 -15.47 6.36
N ARG A 171 4.82 -16.05 6.68
CA ARG A 171 5.87 -16.35 5.70
C ARG A 171 5.37 -17.32 4.62
N GLN A 172 4.74 -18.44 5.01
CA GLN A 172 4.20 -19.41 4.05
C GLN A 172 3.18 -18.78 3.10
N HIS A 173 2.37 -17.83 3.57
CA HIS A 173 1.28 -17.25 2.80
C HIS A 173 1.65 -15.97 2.04
N LEU A 174 2.61 -15.18 2.50
CA LEU A 174 3.09 -13.99 1.79
C LEU A 174 4.19 -14.30 0.76
N VAL A 175 4.78 -15.50 0.79
CA VAL A 175 5.86 -15.90 -0.13
C VAL A 175 5.31 -16.73 -1.30
N ALA A 176 5.76 -16.41 -2.52
CA ALA A 176 5.46 -17.13 -3.76
C ALA A 176 6.70 -17.29 -4.62
N ASN A 177 7.26 -18.50 -4.69
CA ASN A 177 8.45 -18.86 -5.48
C ASN A 177 9.59 -17.84 -5.35
N ARG A 178 9.65 -16.85 -6.26
CA ARG A 178 10.70 -15.82 -6.34
C ARG A 178 10.27 -14.41 -5.90
N GLY A 179 9.07 -14.26 -5.33
CA GLY A 179 8.56 -12.95 -4.91
C GLY A 179 7.46 -13.04 -3.85
N SER A 180 6.86 -11.91 -3.52
CA SER A 180 5.71 -11.86 -2.62
C SER A 180 4.41 -12.19 -3.34
N ARG A 181 3.42 -12.63 -2.57
CA ARG A 181 2.01 -12.70 -2.98
C ARG A 181 1.13 -12.07 -1.90
N PRO A 182 0.00 -11.45 -2.27
CA PRO A 182 -1.00 -10.99 -1.32
C PRO A 182 -1.60 -12.15 -0.54
N MET A 183 -1.86 -11.91 0.74
CA MET A 183 -2.54 -12.84 1.62
C MET A 183 -3.88 -12.24 2.03
N GLN A 184 -4.98 -12.97 1.79
CA GLN A 184 -6.27 -12.56 2.36
C GLN A 184 -6.29 -12.80 3.86
N ILE A 185 -6.81 -11.83 4.60
CA ILE A 185 -7.08 -11.93 6.03
C ILE A 185 -8.51 -11.49 6.31
N ARG A 186 -9.04 -11.85 7.49
CA ARG A 186 -10.38 -11.41 7.90
C ARG A 186 -10.40 -9.89 8.07
N LYS A 187 -11.46 -9.25 7.60
CA LYS A 187 -11.69 -7.81 7.78
C LYS A 187 -11.62 -7.40 9.25
N SER A 188 -12.23 -8.19 10.15
CA SER A 188 -12.19 -7.95 11.60
C SER A 188 -10.76 -7.92 12.16
N THR A 189 -9.88 -8.79 11.65
CA THR A 189 -8.47 -8.80 12.05
C THR A 189 -7.74 -7.55 11.57
N ALA A 190 -7.99 -7.11 10.33
CA ALA A 190 -7.41 -5.88 9.82
C ALA A 190 -7.93 -4.64 10.58
N GLU A 191 -9.22 -4.61 10.92
CA GLU A 191 -9.83 -3.56 11.74
C GLU A 191 -9.24 -3.53 13.16
N PHE A 192 -9.00 -4.69 13.76
CA PHE A 192 -8.29 -4.80 15.04
C PHE A 192 -6.87 -4.22 14.96
N VAL A 193 -6.09 -4.61 13.95
CA VAL A 193 -4.74 -4.06 13.72
C VAL A 193 -4.80 -2.54 13.56
N ILE A 194 -5.72 -2.02 12.74
CA ILE A 194 -5.90 -0.56 12.56
C ILE A 194 -6.22 0.14 13.89
N ALA A 195 -7.05 -0.46 14.74
CA ALA A 195 -7.37 0.11 16.05
C ALA A 195 -6.13 0.16 16.96
N GLN A 196 -5.29 -0.88 16.96
CA GLN A 196 -4.02 -0.86 17.71
C GLN A 196 -3.07 0.21 17.16
N LEU A 197 -2.91 0.29 15.84
CA LEU A 197 -2.08 1.31 15.18
C LEU A 197 -2.50 2.73 15.56
N LYS A 198 -3.80 3.03 15.56
CA LYS A 198 -4.32 4.35 15.97
C LYS A 198 -4.07 4.68 17.44
N ASN A 199 -3.92 3.67 18.30
CA ASN A 199 -3.63 3.87 19.71
C ASN A 199 -2.13 4.03 19.98
N GLU A 200 -1.28 3.35 19.21
CA GLU A 200 0.18 3.26 19.43
C GLU A 200 1.00 4.31 18.66
N CYS A 201 0.46 4.79 17.53
CA CYS A 201 1.15 5.73 16.66
C CYS A 201 0.77 7.16 17.01
N SER A 202 1.78 8.01 17.19
CA SER A 202 1.57 9.44 17.43
C SER A 202 1.28 10.22 16.15
N LEU A 203 1.60 9.66 14.98
CA LEU A 203 1.42 10.31 13.69
C LEU A 203 0.76 9.36 12.69
N LEU A 204 -0.27 9.85 12.01
CA LEU A 204 -1.01 9.13 10.97
C LEU A 204 -1.03 9.99 9.69
N LEU A 205 -0.02 9.84 8.83
CA LEU A 205 0.13 10.67 7.64
C LEU A 205 -0.92 10.33 6.58
N LYS A 206 -1.72 11.31 6.18
CA LYS A 206 -2.73 11.20 5.11
C LYS A 206 -2.16 11.57 3.75
N GLY A 207 -2.81 11.12 2.68
CA GLY A 207 -2.44 11.49 1.31
C GLY A 207 -2.41 13.01 1.11
N GLU A 208 -3.39 13.74 1.66
CA GLU A 208 -3.38 15.22 1.65
C GLU A 208 -2.13 15.84 2.31
N ASN A 209 -1.60 15.23 3.38
CA ASN A 209 -0.37 15.71 4.01
C ASN A 209 0.81 15.56 3.05
N LEU A 210 0.91 14.40 2.39
CA LEU A 210 1.98 14.10 1.44
C LEU A 210 1.90 15.03 0.23
N GLN A 211 0.71 15.21 -0.34
CA GLN A 211 0.50 16.12 -1.47
C GLN A 211 0.92 17.56 -1.13
N ARG A 212 0.56 18.06 0.06
CA ARG A 212 0.99 19.39 0.54
C ARG A 212 2.50 19.48 0.71
N MET A 213 3.14 18.48 1.32
CA MET A 213 4.60 18.44 1.48
C MET A 213 5.34 18.45 0.14
N ARG A 214 4.80 17.76 -0.87
CA ARG A 214 5.34 17.76 -2.23
C ARG A 214 5.23 19.13 -2.90
N ASN A 215 4.05 19.76 -2.80
CA ASN A 215 3.79 21.07 -3.41
C ASN A 215 4.55 22.22 -2.73
N GLY A 216 4.81 22.12 -1.43
CA GLY A 216 5.60 23.08 -0.65
C GLY A 216 7.10 23.07 -0.93
N ARG A 217 7.60 22.21 -1.83
CA ARG A 217 9.00 22.23 -2.33
C ARG A 217 9.24 23.28 -3.44
N ARG A 218 8.28 24.17 -3.72
CA ARG A 218 8.43 25.28 -4.67
C ARG A 218 8.98 26.52 -3.99
#